data_AF-A0A914RNI4-F1
#
_entry.id   AF-A0A914RNI4-F1
#
_cell.length_a   1.000
_cell.length_b   1.000
_cell.length_c   1.000
_cell.angle_alpha   90.00
_cell.angle_beta   90.00
_cell.angle_gamma   90.00
#
_symmetry.space_group_name_H-M   'P 1'
#
loop_
_entity.id
_entity.type
_entity.pdbx_description
1 polymer ?
#
loop_
_entity_poly.entity_id
_entity_poly.type
_entity_poly.pdbx_seq_one_letter_code
_entity_poly.pdbx_strand_id
1 'polypeptide(L)'
;MHVMGPYLLIQYDLKKVPENLRPIAFLIGKWRSEFGGKAFFPTIPKFTYGEEIVFRLCNPQMTALAALNYTAFAWDNNDMNELHSEYGYITVENGTRNVSMNTIMSNG
;
A
#
# COMPACT_ATOMS: atom_id res chain seq x y z
N MET A 1 5.98 5.86 -14.49
CA MET A 1 5.23 6.82 -13.66
C MET A 1 4.07 7.32 -14.47
N HIS A 2 2.87 6.76 -14.28
CA HIS A 2 1.69 7.17 -15.03
C HIS A 2 1.00 8.29 -14.26
N VAL A 3 1.16 9.53 -14.73
CA VAL A 3 0.56 10.72 -14.10
C VAL A 3 -0.86 10.84 -14.64
N MET A 4 -1.86 10.53 -13.81
CA MET A 4 -3.27 10.74 -14.15
C MET A 4 -3.57 12.24 -14.25
N GLY A 5 -4.45 12.62 -15.20
CA GLY A 5 -4.82 13.99 -15.56
C GLY A 5 -5.48 14.83 -14.45
N PRO A 6 -6.09 15.99 -14.79
CA PRO A 6 -6.16 17.21 -13.97
C PRO A 6 -7.01 17.18 -12.68
N TYR A 7 -7.50 16.01 -12.24
CA TYR A 7 -8.18 15.85 -10.97
C TYR A 7 -7.33 14.95 -10.06
N LEU A 8 -6.37 15.55 -9.36
CA LEU A 8 -5.65 14.86 -8.29
C LEU A 8 -6.65 14.53 -7.19
N LEU A 9 -6.96 13.23 -7.01
CA LEU A 9 -7.80 12.80 -5.91
C LEU A 9 -7.12 13.21 -4.60
N ILE A 10 -7.90 13.78 -3.67
CA ILE A 10 -7.39 14.32 -2.39
C ILE A 10 -6.53 13.32 -1.62
N GLN A 11 -6.83 12.03 -1.76
CA GLN A 11 -6.10 10.94 -1.11
C GLN A 11 -4.66 10.74 -1.63
N TYR A 12 -4.29 11.41 -2.73
CA TYR A 12 -2.94 11.39 -3.31
C TYR A 12 -2.30 12.80 -3.35
N ASP A 13 -2.91 13.81 -2.75
CA ASP A 13 -2.34 15.16 -2.71
C ASP A 13 -1.21 15.26 -1.69
N LEU A 14 0.04 15.28 -2.19
CA LEU A 14 1.24 15.38 -1.36
C LEU A 14 1.27 16.66 -0.50
N LYS A 15 0.53 17.70 -0.88
CA LYS A 15 0.41 18.95 -0.08
C LYS A 15 -0.43 18.75 1.18
N LYS A 16 -1.24 17.70 1.25
CA LYS A 16 -2.13 17.36 2.37
C LYS A 16 -1.51 16.36 3.34
N VAL A 17 -0.27 15.94 3.11
CA VAL A 17 0.43 14.98 3.96
C VAL A 17 0.71 15.60 5.34
N PRO A 18 0.21 14.99 6.44
CA PRO A 18 0.57 15.37 7.80
C PRO A 18 2.09 15.36 8.02
N GLU A 19 2.58 16.26 8.87
CA GLU A 19 4.02 16.49 9.02
C GLU A 19 4.80 15.23 9.40
N ASN A 20 4.25 14.42 10.31
CA ASN A 20 4.86 13.15 10.74
C ASN A 20 4.94 12.09 9.62
N LEU A 21 4.07 12.17 8.61
CA LEU A 21 4.05 11.23 7.48
C LEU A 21 4.93 11.68 6.31
N ARG A 22 5.45 12.91 6.31
CA ARG A 22 6.33 13.43 5.25
C ARG A 22 7.53 12.52 4.92
N PRO A 23 8.22 11.90 5.91
CA PRO A 23 9.35 11.00 5.62
C PRO A 23 8.98 9.80 4.75
N ILE A 24 7.71 9.37 4.75
CA ILE A 24 7.21 8.24 3.96
C ILE A 24 6.27 8.68 2.82
N ALA A 25 6.16 9.98 2.53
CA ALA A 25 5.24 10.52 1.53
C ALA A 25 5.52 10.00 0.12
N PHE A 26 6.76 9.57 -0.16
CA PHE A 26 7.15 8.97 -1.43
C PHE A 26 6.42 7.64 -1.73
N LEU A 27 5.84 6.99 -0.72
CA LEU A 27 5.02 5.79 -0.90
C LEU A 27 3.65 6.09 -1.51
N ILE A 28 3.12 7.31 -1.34
CA ILE A 28 1.75 7.66 -1.75
C ILE A 28 1.60 7.48 -3.27
N GLY A 29 0.66 6.62 -3.65
CA GLY A 29 0.42 6.27 -5.04
C GLY A 29 -0.04 4.83 -5.19
N LYS A 30 -0.18 4.44 -6.46
CA LYS A 30 -0.46 3.06 -6.88
C LYS A 30 0.80 2.48 -7.51
N TRP A 31 1.22 1.33 -6.99
CA TRP A 31 2.38 0.56 -7.42
C TRP A 31 1.84 -0.75 -7.98
N ARG A 32 2.21 -1.10 -9.21
CA ARG A 32 1.69 -2.29 -9.87
C ARG A 32 2.81 -3.01 -10.60
N SER A 33 2.84 -4.32 -10.47
CA SER A 33 3.76 -5.20 -11.19
C SER A 33 3.02 -6.45 -11.63
N GLU A 34 3.04 -6.79 -12.91
CA GLU A 34 2.38 -8.00 -13.41
C GLU A 34 3.23 -9.26 -13.17
N PHE A 35 4.56 -9.17 -13.22
CA PHE A 35 5.44 -10.35 -13.16
C PHE A 35 6.60 -10.19 -12.17
N GLY A 36 6.55 -9.17 -11.32
CA GLY A 36 7.64 -8.86 -10.38
C GLY A 36 7.61 -9.69 -9.10
N GLY A 37 6.45 -10.19 -8.68
CA GLY A 37 6.31 -11.01 -7.48
C GLY A 37 6.96 -12.38 -7.68
N LYS A 38 7.73 -12.83 -6.70
CA LYS A 38 8.34 -14.17 -6.67
C LYS A 38 8.15 -14.78 -5.30
N ALA A 39 7.43 -15.89 -5.24
CA ALA A 39 7.26 -16.65 -4.02
C ALA A 39 8.22 -17.85 -4.00
N PHE A 40 8.93 -18.03 -2.88
CA PHE A 40 9.76 -19.18 -2.61
C PHE A 40 9.73 -19.52 -1.13
N PHE A 41 9.29 -20.74 -0.82
CA PHE A 41 9.30 -21.28 0.54
C PHE A 41 9.52 -22.80 0.48
N PRO A 42 10.18 -23.44 1.47
CA PRO A 42 10.58 -24.85 1.35
C PRO A 42 9.45 -25.85 1.05
N THR A 43 8.21 -25.53 1.43
CA THR A 43 7.05 -26.44 1.31
C THR A 43 6.10 -26.09 0.18
N ILE A 44 6.36 -25.03 -0.60
CA ILE A 44 5.53 -24.64 -1.76
C ILE A 44 6.38 -24.51 -3.03
N PRO A 45 5.82 -24.83 -4.22
CA PRO A 45 6.51 -24.57 -5.48
C PRO A 45 6.88 -23.09 -5.64
N LYS A 46 7.96 -22.83 -6.40
CA LYS A 46 8.28 -21.46 -6.82
C LYS A 46 7.24 -21.00 -7.84
N PHE A 47 6.69 -19.82 -7.65
CA PHE A 47 5.80 -19.19 -8.63
C PHE A 47 5.99 -17.67 -8.67
N THR A 48 5.54 -17.06 -9.76
CA THR A 48 5.44 -15.60 -9.89
C THR A 48 3.99 -15.17 -9.78
N TYR A 49 3.77 -13.96 -9.28
CA TYR A 49 2.44 -13.37 -9.15
C TYR A 49 2.47 -11.91 -9.54
N GLY A 50 1.31 -11.40 -9.93
CA GLY A 50 1.08 -9.98 -10.12
C GLY A 50 0.61 -9.37 -8.82
N GLU A 51 0.98 -8.12 -8.59
CA GLU A 51 0.66 -7.40 -7.36
C GLU A 51 0.36 -5.92 -7.63
N GLU A 52 -0.63 -5.41 -6.90
CA GLU A 52 -0.93 -3.99 -6.83
C GLU A 52 -0.95 -3.56 -5.36
N ILE A 53 -0.17 -2.53 -5.05
CA ILE A 53 -0.09 -1.90 -3.75
C ILE A 53 -0.56 -0.46 -3.88
N VAL A 54 -1.42 -0.02 -2.97
CA VAL A 54 -1.89 1.36 -2.90
C VAL A 54 -1.61 1.93 -1.53
N PHE A 55 -0.90 3.06 -1.51
CA PHE A 55 -0.78 3.91 -0.33
C PHE A 55 -1.52 5.22 -0.59
N ARG A 56 -2.39 5.61 0.32
CA ARG A 56 -3.18 6.84 0.20
C ARG A 56 -3.38 7.52 1.54
N LEU A 57 -3.57 8.84 1.51
CA LEU A 57 -3.96 9.59 2.70
C LEU A 57 -5.30 9.08 3.20
N CYS A 58 -5.40 8.90 4.52
CA CYS A 58 -6.67 8.65 5.18
C CYS A 58 -7.63 9.82 5.00
N ASN A 59 -8.92 9.53 5.17
CA ASN A 59 -9.96 10.54 5.07
C ASN A 59 -9.70 11.69 6.09
N PRO A 60 -9.73 12.98 5.67
CA PRO A 60 -9.42 14.12 6.55
C PRO A 60 -10.37 14.30 7.75
N GLN A 61 -11.56 13.70 7.71
CA GLN A 61 -12.52 13.69 8.80
C GLN A 61 -12.21 12.63 9.86
N MET A 62 -11.21 11.76 9.66
CA MET A 62 -10.76 10.82 10.70
C MET A 62 -10.03 11.58 11.82
N THR A 63 -10.47 11.36 13.06
CA THR A 63 -9.91 12.02 14.27
C THR A 63 -8.82 11.22 14.97
N ALA A 64 -8.48 10.04 14.45
CA ALA A 64 -7.43 9.17 14.98
C ALA A 64 -6.02 9.68 14.60
N LEU A 65 -4.98 8.96 15.03
CA LEU A 65 -3.60 9.21 14.61
C LEU A 65 -3.49 9.26 13.08
N ALA A 66 -2.74 10.25 12.58
CA ALA A 66 -2.46 10.37 11.15
C ALA A 66 -1.77 9.10 10.63
N ALA A 67 -2.35 8.52 9.58
CA ALA A 67 -1.85 7.30 8.94
C ALA A 67 -1.94 7.38 7.41
N LEU A 68 -1.16 6.55 6.73
CA LEU A 68 -1.44 6.15 5.36
C LEU A 68 -2.33 4.90 5.38
N ASN A 69 -3.39 4.91 4.60
CA ASN A 69 -4.13 3.69 4.30
C ASN A 69 -3.34 2.86 3.28
N TYR A 70 -3.23 1.56 3.55
CA TYR A 70 -2.52 0.58 2.75
C TYR A 70 -3.48 -0.50 2.27
N THR A 71 -3.37 -0.87 1.00
CA THR A 71 -3.99 -2.08 0.45
C THR A 71 -3.00 -2.77 -0.48
N ALA A 72 -2.87 -4.08 -0.37
CA ALA A 72 -2.17 -4.92 -1.33
C ALA A 72 -3.10 -6.03 -1.83
N PHE A 73 -3.00 -6.32 -3.12
CA PHE A 73 -3.77 -7.36 -3.78
C PHE A 73 -2.85 -8.09 -4.75
N ALA A 74 -2.78 -9.41 -4.62
CA ALA A 74 -1.98 -10.29 -5.44
C ALA A 74 -2.86 -11.27 -6.22
N TRP A 75 -2.48 -11.55 -7.47
CA TRP A 75 -3.18 -12.47 -8.36
C TRP A 75 -2.23 -13.42 -9.08
N ASP A 76 -2.76 -14.58 -9.48
CA ASP A 76 -2.03 -15.53 -10.34
C ASP A 76 -1.91 -14.97 -11.76
N ASN A 77 -0.73 -15.13 -12.34
CA ASN A 77 -0.44 -14.54 -13.65
C ASN A 77 -1.07 -15.27 -14.84
N ASN A 78 -1.57 -16.48 -14.64
CA ASN A 78 -2.13 -17.28 -15.73
C ASN A 78 -3.62 -17.04 -15.87
N ASP A 79 -4.35 -16.98 -14.76
CA ASP A 79 -5.82 -16.93 -14.73
C ASP A 79 -6.40 -15.70 -14.01
N MET A 80 -5.55 -14.82 -13.47
CA MET A 80 -5.93 -13.62 -12.73
C MET A 80 -6.74 -13.90 -11.46
N ASN A 81 -6.70 -15.12 -10.93
CA ASN A 81 -7.35 -15.45 -9.68
C ASN A 81 -6.67 -14.75 -8.51
N GLU A 82 -7.47 -14.27 -7.55
CA GLU A 82 -6.95 -13.70 -6.31
C GLU A 82 -6.14 -14.76 -5.55
N LEU A 83 -4.90 -14.40 -5.19
CA LEU A 83 -4.02 -15.24 -4.37
C LEU A 83 -4.01 -14.78 -2.91
N HIS A 84 -3.92 -13.47 -2.71
CA HIS A 84 -3.77 -12.87 -1.39
C HIS A 84 -4.18 -11.41 -1.41
N SER A 85 -4.74 -10.94 -0.30
CA SER A 85 -5.03 -9.53 -0.09
C SER A 85 -4.73 -9.11 1.35
N GLU A 86 -4.20 -7.90 1.49
CA GLU A 86 -3.79 -7.32 2.76
C GLU A 86 -4.27 -5.87 2.84
N TYR A 87 -4.79 -5.49 4.01
CA TYR A 87 -5.34 -4.16 4.24
C TYR A 87 -4.85 -3.62 5.57
N GLY A 88 -4.55 -2.33 5.64
CA GLY A 88 -4.06 -1.78 6.89
C GLY A 88 -3.73 -0.30 6.88
N TYR A 89 -2.91 0.05 7.86
CA TYR A 89 -2.48 1.42 8.10
C TYR A 89 -1.00 1.48 8.47
N ILE A 90 -0.33 2.50 7.95
CA ILE A 90 1.05 2.84 8.32
C ILE A 90 1.04 4.15 9.09
N THR A 91 1.62 4.15 10.29
CA THR A 91 1.79 5.33 11.14
C THR A 91 3.27 5.63 11.35
N VAL A 92 3.57 6.91 11.60
CA VAL A 92 4.91 7.37 11.99
C VAL A 92 4.78 8.08 13.33
N GLU A 93 5.55 7.66 14.32
CA GLU A 93 5.58 8.28 15.64
C GLU A 93 6.15 9.71 15.53
N ASN A 94 5.43 10.68 16.08
CA ASN A 94 5.76 12.10 15.97
C ASN A 94 7.19 12.42 16.46
N GLY A 95 7.95 13.14 15.64
CA GLY A 95 9.31 13.57 15.98
C GLY A 95 10.36 12.46 15.90
N THR A 96 10.00 11.26 15.46
CA THR A 96 10.91 10.11 15.34
C THR A 96 11.00 9.61 13.89
N ARG A 97 11.69 8.47 13.70
CA ARG A 97 11.67 7.68 12.46
C ARG A 97 11.04 6.30 12.67
N ASN A 98 10.34 6.10 13.79
CA ASN A 98 9.69 4.84 14.08
C ASN A 98 8.43 4.74 13.23
N VAL A 99 8.32 3.65 12.47
CA VAL A 99 7.20 3.36 11.57
C VAL A 99 6.53 2.08 12.06
N SER A 100 5.22 2.13 12.21
CA SER A 100 4.41 0.96 12.56
C SER A 100 3.43 0.67 11.44
N MET A 101 3.29 -0.61 11.09
CA MET A 101 2.34 -1.08 10.08
C MET A 101 1.45 -2.12 10.74
N ASN A 102 0.14 -1.89 10.68
CA ASN A 102 -0.87 -2.82 11.18
C ASN A 102 -1.72 -3.27 10.02
N THR A 103 -1.81 -4.58 9.83
CA THR A 103 -2.53 -5.17 8.71
C THR A 103 -3.42 -6.33 9.13
N ILE A 104 -4.45 -6.54 8.33
CA ILE A 104 -5.25 -7.75 8.29
C ILE A 104 -5.05 -8.39 6.92
N MET A 105 -4.99 -9.72 6.90
CA MET A 105 -4.74 -10.51 5.70
C MET A 105 -5.92 -11.43 5.42
N SER A 106 -6.16 -11.74 4.14
CA SER A 106 -7.28 -12.59 3.73
C SER A 106 -7.17 -14.05 4.19
N ASN A 107 -6.02 -14.47 4.70
CA ASN A 107 -5.73 -15.82 5.17
C ASN A 107 -5.81 -16.01 6.70
N GLY A 108 -6.22 -15.00 7.46
CA GLY A 108 -6.41 -15.06 8.92
C GLY A 108 -5.13 -14.93 9.72
#